data_AF-A0A9X9LCQ8-F1
#
_entry.id   AF-A0A9X9LCQ8-F1
#
_cell.length_a   1.000
_cell.length_b   1.000
_cell.length_c   1.000
_cell.angle_alpha   90.00
_cell.angle_beta   90.00
_cell.angle_gamma   90.00
#
_symmetry.space_group_name_H-M   'P 1'
#
loop_
_entity.id
_entity.type
_entity.pdbx_description
1 polymer ?
#
loop_
_entity_poly.entity_id
_entity_poly.type
_entity_poly.pdbx_seq_one_letter_code
_entity_poly.pdbx_strand_id
1 'polypeptide(L)'
;MMSHRVGRAETGSQCAQTRHPTLHPSCLGHEQGHSHVARRYRARVEKVESPAKVHVFYIDYGNREILPSTRLGTLPPAFSTRVLPAQATEYAFAFIQVPQDEDARTDAVDSVVRDIQNTQCLLNVEHLSAGCPHVTLQFADSKGDVGLGLVKEGLVMVEVRKEKQFQKVITEYLNAQESAKSARLNLWRYGDFRADDADEFGYSR
;
A
#
# COMPACT_ATOMS: atom_id res chain seq x y z
N MET A 1 -6.15 11.05 -16.20
CA MET A 1 -6.01 11.28 -14.74
C MET A 1 -7.24 10.73 -14.05
N MET A 2 -7.16 9.52 -13.49
CA MET A 2 -8.23 8.99 -12.64
C MET A 2 -8.00 9.51 -11.23
N SER A 3 -8.92 10.35 -10.75
CA SER A 3 -8.89 10.88 -9.38
C SER A 3 -9.50 9.83 -8.46
N HIS A 4 -8.67 9.04 -7.78
CA HIS A 4 -9.15 8.11 -6.76
C HIS A 4 -9.28 8.82 -5.42
N ARG A 5 -10.52 8.95 -4.95
CA ARG A 5 -10.84 9.49 -3.62
C ARG A 5 -10.95 8.30 -2.66
N VAL A 6 -10.13 8.25 -1.62
CA VAL A 6 -10.39 7.36 -0.47
C VAL A 6 -11.54 8.00 0.30
N GLY A 7 -12.76 7.60 -0.06
CA GLY A 7 -14.00 8.21 0.40
C GLY A 7 -14.67 7.43 1.53
N ARG A 8 -15.11 8.17 2.56
CA ARG A 8 -15.98 7.71 3.65
C ARG A 8 -17.44 7.78 3.17
N ALA A 9 -18.26 6.76 3.47
CA ALA A 9 -19.70 6.76 3.18
C ALA A 9 -20.57 6.51 4.43
N GLU A 10 -21.79 7.07 4.42
CA GLU A 10 -22.76 7.08 5.51
C GLU A 10 -23.88 6.03 5.36
N THR A 11 -24.27 5.50 6.55
CA THR A 11 -25.51 4.84 7.01
C THR A 11 -26.27 3.78 6.19
N GLY A 12 -26.61 2.70 6.89
CA GLY A 12 -27.74 1.80 6.62
C GLY A 12 -27.72 0.56 7.54
N SER A 13 -28.55 0.53 8.58
CA SER A 13 -28.67 -0.55 9.56
C SER A 13 -29.63 -1.66 9.10
N GLN A 14 -29.26 -2.93 9.27
CA GLN A 14 -30.21 -4.04 9.53
C GLN A 14 -29.51 -5.34 10.02
N CYS A 15 -30.19 -6.06 10.90
CA CYS A 15 -29.77 -7.26 11.64
C CYS A 15 -29.15 -8.39 10.80
N ALA A 16 -28.13 -9.07 11.34
CA ALA A 16 -27.53 -10.25 10.74
C ALA A 16 -27.90 -11.51 11.54
N GLN A 17 -28.50 -12.49 10.85
CA GLN A 17 -28.66 -13.86 11.33
C GLN A 17 -27.33 -14.60 11.17
N THR A 18 -26.94 -15.31 12.22
CA THR A 18 -25.70 -16.08 12.34
C THR A 18 -25.69 -17.24 11.36
N ARG A 19 -24.88 -17.16 10.30
CA ARG A 19 -24.49 -18.32 9.48
C ARG A 19 -22.98 -18.50 9.57
N HIS A 20 -22.53 -19.76 9.59
CA HIS A 20 -21.11 -20.11 9.65
C HIS A 20 -20.34 -19.41 8.51
N PRO A 21 -19.21 -18.74 8.81
CA PRO A 21 -18.40 -18.09 7.79
C PRO A 21 -17.83 -19.15 6.86
N THR A 22 -18.21 -19.11 5.59
CA THR A 22 -17.62 -19.94 4.53
C THR A 22 -16.54 -19.14 3.81
N LEU A 23 -15.61 -19.82 3.12
CA LEU A 23 -14.43 -19.21 2.49
C LEU A 23 -14.74 -18.31 1.28
N HIS A 24 -16.00 -17.96 0.99
CA HIS A 24 -16.33 -17.27 -0.25
C HIS A 24 -17.60 -16.38 -0.34
N PRO A 25 -18.36 -16.03 0.72
CA PRO A 25 -19.25 -14.89 0.65
C PRO A 25 -18.49 -13.63 1.07
N SER A 26 -18.65 -12.57 0.27
CA SER A 26 -18.49 -11.23 0.81
C SER A 26 -19.42 -11.09 2.03
N CYS A 27 -18.96 -10.42 3.08
CA CYS A 27 -19.62 -10.28 4.36
C CYS A 27 -19.58 -8.82 4.82
N LEU A 28 -20.34 -8.50 5.86
CA LEU A 28 -20.21 -7.24 6.59
C LEU A 28 -19.27 -7.47 7.78
N GLY A 29 -18.19 -6.69 7.86
CA GLY A 29 -17.30 -6.63 9.02
C GLY A 29 -17.57 -5.36 9.85
N HIS A 30 -17.62 -5.49 11.16
CA HIS A 30 -17.62 -4.34 12.08
C HIS A 30 -16.18 -3.91 12.35
N GLU A 31 -15.83 -2.62 12.27
CA GLU A 31 -14.53 -2.06 12.67
C GLU A 31 -14.66 -1.34 14.03
N GLN A 32 -13.72 -1.52 14.97
CA GLN A 32 -13.75 -0.79 16.24
C GLN A 32 -13.21 0.63 16.04
N GLY A 33 -14.08 1.63 16.10
CA GLY A 33 -13.72 3.05 16.21
C GLY A 33 -14.27 3.67 17.49
N HIS A 34 -13.71 4.81 17.90
CA HIS A 34 -14.16 5.63 19.05
C HIS A 34 -15.59 6.20 18.95
N SER A 35 -16.39 5.79 17.95
CA SER A 35 -17.75 6.27 17.74
C SER A 35 -18.78 5.38 18.44
N HIS A 36 -19.75 6.00 19.11
CA HIS A 36 -20.91 5.33 19.71
C HIS A 36 -21.83 4.58 18.71
N VAL A 37 -21.54 4.63 17.41
CA VAL A 37 -22.29 3.93 16.35
C VAL A 37 -21.38 2.89 15.69
N ALA A 38 -21.82 1.64 15.77
CA ALA A 38 -21.21 0.51 15.09
C ALA A 38 -21.28 0.67 13.56
N ARG A 39 -20.13 0.79 12.88
CA ARG A 39 -20.06 0.86 11.41
C ARG A 39 -19.79 -0.51 10.83
N ARG A 40 -20.40 -0.81 9.68
CA ARG A 40 -20.22 -2.06 8.94
C ARG A 40 -19.66 -1.77 7.56
N TYR A 41 -18.72 -2.60 7.11
CA TYR A 41 -18.05 -2.48 5.82
C TYR A 41 -18.08 -3.79 5.07
N ARG A 42 -17.98 -3.74 3.74
CA ARG A 42 -17.89 -4.96 2.92
C ARG A 42 -16.51 -5.58 3.10
N ALA A 43 -16.46 -6.87 3.37
CA ALA A 43 -15.25 -7.63 3.55
C ALA A 43 -15.34 -8.98 2.85
N ARG A 44 -14.19 -9.61 2.60
CA ARG A 44 -14.06 -10.98 2.11
C ARG A 44 -13.38 -11.82 3.19
N VAL A 45 -13.94 -12.98 3.51
CA VAL A 45 -13.27 -13.94 4.40
C VAL A 45 -12.11 -14.58 3.62
N GLU A 46 -10.89 -14.47 4.15
CA GLU A 46 -9.69 -15.07 3.53
C GLU A 46 -9.31 -16.39 4.21
N LYS A 47 -9.46 -16.47 5.54
CA LYS A 47 -9.14 -17.67 6.33
C LYS A 47 -10.02 -17.75 7.58
N VAL A 48 -10.52 -18.93 7.89
CA VAL A 48 -11.22 -19.22 9.16
C VAL A 48 -10.29 -20.09 10.01
N GLU A 49 -9.67 -19.52 11.04
CA GLU A 49 -8.85 -20.29 12.01
C GLU A 49 -9.74 -20.88 13.10
N SER A 50 -10.70 -20.09 13.62
CA SER A 50 -11.71 -20.53 14.58
C SER A 50 -12.90 -19.55 14.58
N PRO A 51 -14.01 -19.85 15.27
CA PRO A 51 -15.10 -18.88 15.44
C PRO A 51 -14.66 -17.55 16.08
N ALA A 52 -13.60 -17.54 16.88
CA ALA A 52 -13.06 -16.33 17.50
C ALA A 52 -12.02 -15.60 16.63
N LYS A 53 -11.50 -16.26 15.57
CA LYS A 53 -10.43 -15.75 14.70
C LYS A 53 -10.75 -16.01 13.24
N VAL A 54 -11.39 -15.04 12.61
CA VAL A 54 -11.66 -15.02 11.17
C VAL A 54 -10.83 -13.90 10.55
N HIS A 55 -9.99 -14.25 9.58
CA HIS A 55 -9.20 -13.29 8.81
C HIS A 55 -10.08 -12.73 7.69
N VAL A 56 -10.22 -11.40 7.66
CA VAL A 56 -10.99 -10.68 6.65
C VAL A 56 -10.14 -9.65 5.93
N PHE A 57 -10.50 -9.39 4.68
CA PHE A 57 -9.98 -8.32 3.85
C PHE A 57 -11.11 -7.36 3.50
N TYR A 58 -10.99 -6.09 3.90
CA TYR A 58 -12.00 -5.06 3.61
C TYR A 58 -11.88 -4.60 2.15
N ILE A 59 -12.79 -5.07 1.30
CA ILE A 59 -12.66 -4.96 -0.17
C ILE A 59 -12.73 -3.53 -0.71
N ASP A 60 -13.18 -2.59 0.10
CA ASP A 60 -13.31 -1.18 -0.29
C ASP A 60 -12.18 -0.30 0.27
N TYR A 61 -11.33 -0.84 1.16
CA TYR A 61 -10.27 -0.08 1.84
C TYR A 61 -8.88 -0.74 1.76
N GLY A 62 -8.81 -2.06 1.60
CA GLY A 62 -7.56 -2.81 1.42
C GLY A 62 -6.89 -3.29 2.72
N ASN A 63 -7.35 -2.85 3.91
CA ASN A 63 -6.82 -3.34 5.18
C ASN A 63 -7.37 -4.74 5.52
N ARG A 64 -6.63 -5.46 6.37
CA ARG A 64 -6.99 -6.78 6.91
C ARG A 64 -7.20 -6.71 8.41
N GLU A 65 -8.09 -7.55 8.93
CA GLU A 65 -8.36 -7.68 10.37
C GLU A 65 -8.59 -9.15 10.74
N ILE A 66 -8.24 -9.52 11.97
CA ILE A 66 -8.66 -10.79 12.58
C ILE A 66 -9.74 -10.46 13.62
N LEU A 67 -10.94 -10.99 13.42
CA LEU A 67 -12.09 -10.68 14.27
C LEU A 67 -12.94 -11.94 14.55
N PRO A 68 -13.73 -11.95 15.63
CA PRO A 68 -14.67 -13.04 15.90
C PRO A 68 -15.83 -13.05 14.90
N SER A 69 -16.40 -14.22 14.65
CA SER A 69 -17.54 -14.40 13.75
C SER A 69 -18.79 -13.62 14.16
N THR A 70 -18.90 -13.25 15.44
CA THR A 70 -19.96 -12.37 15.97
C THR A 70 -19.90 -10.95 15.42
N ARG A 71 -18.75 -10.50 14.89
CA ARG A 71 -18.58 -9.24 14.17
C ARG A 71 -18.80 -9.37 12.66
N LEU A 72 -19.23 -10.54 12.19
CA LEU A 72 -19.54 -10.82 10.79
C LEU A 72 -21.06 -10.92 10.55
N GLY A 73 -21.48 -10.47 9.37
CA GLY A 73 -22.83 -10.69 8.87
C GLY A 73 -22.84 -11.06 7.39
N THR A 74 -23.91 -11.70 6.94
CA THR A 74 -24.13 -11.94 5.50
C THR A 74 -24.21 -10.61 4.76
N LEU A 75 -23.52 -10.47 3.63
CA LEU A 75 -23.67 -9.30 2.76
C LEU A 75 -25.00 -9.40 1.99
N PRO A 76 -25.94 -8.45 2.17
CA PRO A 76 -27.17 -8.44 1.40
C PRO A 76 -26.88 -8.31 -0.11
N PRO A 77 -27.64 -8.99 -1.00
CA PRO A 77 -27.39 -8.95 -2.45
C PRO A 77 -27.36 -7.54 -3.05
N ALA A 78 -28.15 -6.61 -2.49
CA ALA A 78 -28.19 -5.20 -2.88
C ALA A 78 -26.85 -4.47 -2.73
N PHE A 79 -25.92 -4.99 -1.93
CA PHE A 79 -24.59 -4.42 -1.70
C PHE A 79 -23.46 -5.32 -2.26
N SER A 80 -23.80 -6.32 -3.07
CA SER A 80 -22.85 -7.27 -3.62
C SER A 80 -21.82 -6.62 -4.56
N THR A 81 -20.71 -7.35 -4.80
CA THR A 81 -19.66 -6.92 -5.74
C THR A 81 -20.12 -6.83 -7.20
N ARG A 82 -21.28 -7.42 -7.53
CA ARG A 82 -21.95 -7.26 -8.83
C ARG A 82 -22.63 -5.90 -8.97
N VAL A 83 -23.16 -5.35 -7.87
CA VAL A 83 -23.82 -4.04 -7.86
C VAL A 83 -22.77 -2.93 -7.84
N LEU A 84 -21.76 -3.07 -6.98
CA LEU A 84 -20.62 -2.15 -6.92
C LEU A 84 -19.34 -2.99 -6.77
N PRO A 85 -18.40 -2.97 -7.73
CA PRO A 85 -17.13 -3.69 -7.61
C PRO A 85 -16.38 -3.36 -6.31
N ALA A 86 -15.42 -4.19 -5.93
CA ALA A 86 -14.46 -3.83 -4.87
C ALA A 86 -13.80 -2.48 -5.22
N GLN A 87 -13.75 -1.56 -4.27
CA GLN A 87 -13.25 -0.20 -4.51
C GLN A 87 -11.76 -0.03 -4.20
N ALA A 88 -11.16 -0.95 -3.45
CA ALA A 88 -9.71 -0.95 -3.22
C ALA A 88 -8.99 -1.74 -4.32
N THR A 89 -7.98 -1.10 -4.91
CA THR A 89 -7.05 -1.70 -5.87
C THR A 89 -5.64 -1.59 -5.30
N GLU A 90 -4.92 -2.72 -5.29
CA GLU A 90 -3.54 -2.78 -4.82
C GLU A 90 -2.58 -2.27 -5.91
N TYR A 91 -1.56 -1.51 -5.49
CA TYR A 91 -0.50 -0.96 -6.33
C TYR A 91 0.83 -0.99 -5.58
N ALA A 92 1.92 -0.91 -6.34
CA ALA A 92 3.28 -0.71 -5.83
C ALA A 92 3.88 0.58 -6.41
N PHE A 93 4.84 1.18 -5.73
CA PHE A 93 5.57 2.31 -6.31
C PHE A 93 6.46 1.83 -7.46
N ALA A 94 6.43 2.57 -8.56
CA ALA A 94 7.40 2.41 -9.65
C ALA A 94 8.76 2.96 -9.23
N PHE A 95 9.82 2.42 -9.84
CA PHE A 95 11.17 2.98 -9.81
C PHE A 95 11.86 3.00 -8.43
N ILE A 96 11.30 2.36 -7.40
CA ILE A 96 11.92 2.22 -6.09
C ILE A 96 11.97 0.75 -5.66
N GLN A 97 13.00 0.42 -4.88
CA GLN A 97 13.15 -0.89 -4.25
C GLN A 97 12.60 -0.83 -2.83
N VAL A 98 11.77 -1.80 -2.47
CA VAL A 98 11.34 -1.99 -1.08
C VAL A 98 12.55 -2.45 -0.25
N PRO A 99 12.91 -1.74 0.84
CA PRO A 99 14.01 -2.15 1.71
C PRO A 99 13.80 -3.59 2.23
N GLN A 100 14.87 -4.39 2.21
CA GLN A 100 14.83 -5.76 2.74
C GLN A 100 14.96 -5.79 4.25
N ASP A 101 15.74 -4.87 4.81
CA ASP A 101 15.84 -4.65 6.25
C ASP A 101 14.49 -4.18 6.82
N GLU A 102 14.08 -4.79 7.94
CA GLU A 102 12.77 -4.58 8.55
C GLU A 102 12.61 -3.15 9.09
N ASP A 103 13.65 -2.62 9.74
CA ASP A 103 13.62 -1.29 10.34
C ASP A 103 13.58 -0.22 9.24
N ALA A 104 14.46 -0.32 8.24
CA ALA A 104 14.45 0.59 7.09
C ALA A 104 13.14 0.54 6.31
N ARG A 105 12.53 -0.65 6.17
CA ARG A 105 11.22 -0.79 5.53
C ARG A 105 10.12 -0.13 6.36
N THR A 106 10.19 -0.24 7.68
CA THR A 106 9.25 0.38 8.60
C THR A 106 9.33 1.90 8.50
N ASP A 107 10.53 2.48 8.49
CA ASP A 107 10.74 3.93 8.30
C ASP A 107 10.14 4.44 6.98
N ALA A 108 10.34 3.70 5.88
CA ALA A 108 9.76 4.03 4.59
C ALA A 108 8.22 3.96 4.61
N VAL A 109 7.64 2.93 5.23
CA VAL A 109 6.18 2.77 5.38
C VAL A 109 5.60 3.89 6.23
N ASP A 110 6.23 4.22 7.36
CA ASP A 110 5.78 5.27 8.27
C ASP A 110 5.79 6.64 7.59
N SER A 111 6.78 6.89 6.72
CA SER A 111 6.79 8.10 5.89
C SER A 111 5.60 8.14 4.93
N VAL A 112 5.37 7.07 4.17
CA VAL A 112 4.23 6.99 3.24
C VAL A 112 2.91 7.13 3.99
N VAL A 113 2.78 6.50 5.17
CA VAL A 113 1.58 6.56 5.99
C VAL A 113 1.31 8.00 6.43
N ARG A 114 2.31 8.67 6.99
CA ARG A 114 2.19 10.06 7.45
C ARG A 114 1.83 11.01 6.31
N ASP A 115 2.44 10.82 5.14
CA ASP A 115 2.39 11.80 4.07
C ASP A 115 1.14 11.61 3.18
N ILE A 116 0.66 10.37 2.97
CA ILE A 116 -0.43 10.11 2.02
C ILE A 116 -1.59 9.24 2.52
N GLN A 117 -1.49 8.55 3.66
CA GLN A 117 -2.59 7.70 4.12
C GLN A 117 -3.87 8.52 4.36
N ASN A 118 -4.99 8.05 3.80
CA ASN A 118 -6.29 8.74 3.87
C ASN A 118 -6.30 10.16 3.26
N THR A 119 -5.38 10.45 2.34
CA THR A 119 -5.37 11.67 1.54
C THR A 119 -5.72 11.39 0.08
N GLN A 120 -6.03 12.44 -0.68
CA GLN A 120 -6.24 12.32 -2.12
C GLN A 120 -4.91 12.52 -2.85
N CYS A 121 -4.58 11.61 -3.77
CA CYS A 121 -3.40 11.69 -4.63
C CYS A 121 -3.81 11.63 -6.11
N LEU A 122 -2.90 12.07 -6.98
CA LEU A 122 -2.98 11.76 -8.41
C LEU A 122 -2.13 10.52 -8.67
N LEU A 123 -2.69 9.55 -9.38
CA LEU A 123 -2.03 8.28 -9.69
C LEU A 123 -1.80 8.16 -11.19
N ASN A 124 -0.60 7.73 -11.57
CA ASN A 124 -0.27 7.32 -12.94
C ASN A 124 0.27 5.88 -12.94
N VAL A 125 -0.29 5.03 -13.82
CA VAL A 125 0.20 3.66 -13.99
C VAL A 125 1.37 3.67 -14.96
N GLU A 126 2.54 3.24 -14.49
CA GLU A 126 3.78 3.27 -15.28
C GLU A 126 4.00 1.97 -16.05
N HIS A 127 3.93 0.83 -15.35
CA HIS A 127 4.09 -0.48 -15.97
C HIS A 127 3.37 -1.58 -15.17
N LEU A 128 3.10 -2.68 -15.85
CA LEU A 128 2.61 -3.90 -15.22
C LEU A 128 3.79 -4.66 -14.58
N SER A 129 3.47 -5.50 -13.60
CA SER A 129 4.39 -6.41 -12.93
C SER A 129 3.68 -7.75 -12.69
N ALA A 130 4.42 -8.76 -12.24
CA ALA A 130 3.86 -10.09 -11.93
C ALA A 130 2.86 -10.05 -10.77
N GLY A 131 3.00 -9.07 -9.86
CA GLY A 131 2.07 -8.79 -8.77
C GLY A 131 1.02 -7.76 -9.17
N CYS A 132 1.03 -6.61 -8.49
CA CYS A 132 0.19 -5.47 -8.82
C CYS A 132 0.89 -4.49 -9.80
N PRO A 133 0.15 -3.62 -10.51
CA PRO A 133 0.77 -2.58 -11.34
C PRO A 133 1.64 -1.63 -10.52
N HIS A 134 2.73 -1.16 -11.12
CA HIS A 134 3.61 -0.17 -10.53
C HIS A 134 3.20 1.23 -10.99
N VAL A 135 3.15 2.17 -10.05
CA VAL A 135 2.57 3.50 -10.23
C VAL A 135 3.48 4.59 -9.67
N THR A 136 3.34 5.80 -10.22
CA THR A 136 3.79 7.02 -9.55
C THR A 136 2.59 7.70 -8.89
N LEU A 137 2.83 8.31 -7.72
CA LEU A 137 1.84 9.12 -7.02
C LEU A 137 2.33 10.56 -6.94
N GLN A 138 1.41 11.50 -7.13
CA GLN A 138 1.67 12.92 -6.88
C GLN A 138 0.75 13.43 -5.77
N PHE A 139 1.29 14.27 -4.89
CA PHE A 139 0.50 15.04 -3.94
C PHE A 139 -0.51 15.92 -4.67
N ALA A 140 -1.76 15.97 -4.17
CA ALA A 140 -2.82 16.68 -4.87
C ALA A 140 -2.60 18.20 -4.99
N ASP A 141 -1.91 18.79 -4.01
CA ASP A 141 -1.64 20.22 -3.90
C ASP A 141 -0.34 20.63 -4.62
N SER A 142 0.80 20.08 -4.23
CA SER A 142 2.12 20.47 -4.72
C SER A 142 2.49 19.83 -6.05
N LYS A 143 1.77 18.76 -6.45
CA LYS A 143 2.13 17.88 -7.57
C LYS A 143 3.50 17.21 -7.43
N GLY A 144 4.11 17.25 -6.25
CA GLY A 144 5.36 16.55 -5.97
C GLY A 144 5.19 15.04 -6.08
N ASP A 145 6.16 14.36 -6.68
CA ASP A 145 6.21 12.90 -6.77
C ASP A 145 6.58 12.31 -5.40
N VAL A 146 5.69 11.47 -4.87
CA VAL A 146 5.81 10.84 -3.55
C VAL A 146 6.96 9.83 -3.53
N GLY A 147 7.08 8.98 -4.57
CA GLY A 147 8.13 7.97 -4.64
C GLY A 147 9.51 8.61 -4.76
N LEU A 148 9.61 9.69 -5.55
CA LEU A 148 10.82 10.51 -5.63
C LEU A 148 11.16 11.19 -4.29
N GLY A 149 10.14 11.59 -3.51
CA GLY A 149 10.32 12.13 -2.15
C GLY A 149 11.03 11.14 -1.24
N LEU A 150 10.60 9.87 -1.22
CA LEU A 150 11.24 8.82 -0.43
C LEU A 150 12.72 8.61 -0.83
N VAL A 151 13.02 8.70 -2.13
CA VAL A 151 14.40 8.60 -2.64
C VAL A 151 15.24 9.80 -2.17
N LYS A 152 14.70 11.02 -2.22
CA LYS A 152 15.38 12.25 -1.75
C LYS A 152 15.70 12.20 -0.26
N GLU A 153 14.84 11.56 0.53
CA GLU A 153 15.07 11.35 1.96
C GLU A 153 15.96 10.14 2.24
N GLY A 154 16.36 9.36 1.24
CA GLY A 154 17.19 8.17 1.43
C GLY A 154 16.49 7.03 2.16
N LEU A 155 15.15 6.99 2.16
CA LEU A 155 14.35 5.92 2.77
C LEU A 155 14.29 4.66 1.89
N VAL A 156 14.49 4.83 0.58
CA VAL A 156 14.44 3.75 -0.41
C VAL A 156 15.54 3.92 -1.45
N MET A 157 15.88 2.82 -2.13
CA MET A 157 16.78 2.84 -3.29
C MET A 157 16.00 2.89 -4.60
N VAL A 158 16.64 3.36 -5.66
CA VAL A 158 16.07 3.40 -7.01
C VAL A 158 16.09 2.01 -7.66
N GLU A 159 14.97 1.59 -8.23
CA GLU A 159 14.87 0.44 -9.14
C GLU A 159 15.09 0.91 -10.58
N VAL A 160 16.25 0.59 -11.16
CA VAL A 160 16.61 1.05 -12.50
C VAL A 160 15.84 0.27 -13.58
N ARG A 161 15.12 1.02 -14.41
CA ARG A 161 14.42 0.51 -15.60
C ARG A 161 15.19 0.84 -16.88
N LYS A 162 15.14 -0.05 -17.88
CA LYS A 162 15.93 0.05 -19.13
C LYS A 162 15.12 0.63 -20.31
N GLU A 163 13.81 0.68 -20.17
CA GLU A 163 12.89 1.13 -21.22
C GLU A 163 13.09 2.61 -21.52
N LYS A 164 13.13 2.97 -22.81
CA LYS A 164 13.48 4.32 -23.26
C LYS A 164 12.57 5.40 -22.69
N GLN A 165 11.27 5.12 -22.55
CA GLN A 165 10.31 6.06 -22.00
C GLN A 165 10.59 6.44 -20.53
N PHE A 166 11.29 5.59 -19.78
CA PHE A 166 11.60 5.84 -18.37
C PHE A 166 12.98 6.48 -18.15
N GLN A 167 13.81 6.62 -19.19
CA GLN A 167 15.19 7.11 -19.04
C GLN A 167 15.27 8.47 -18.33
N LYS A 168 14.36 9.40 -18.65
CA LYS A 168 14.33 10.73 -18.03
C LYS A 168 13.99 10.66 -16.55
N VAL A 169 12.91 9.96 -16.19
CA VAL A 169 12.48 9.84 -14.78
C VAL A 169 13.48 9.03 -13.94
N ILE A 170 14.07 7.97 -14.50
CA ILE A 170 15.11 7.19 -13.81
C ILE A 170 16.36 8.04 -13.56
N THR A 171 16.76 8.89 -14.51
CA THR A 171 17.89 9.81 -14.31
C THR A 171 17.60 10.79 -13.16
N GLU A 172 16.37 11.32 -13.07
CA GLU A 172 15.95 12.18 -11.98
C GLU A 172 15.99 11.47 -10.63
N TYR A 173 15.46 10.24 -10.55
CA TYR A 173 15.49 9.42 -9.34
C TYR A 173 16.93 9.10 -8.90
N LEU A 174 17.82 8.76 -9.83
CA LEU A 174 19.22 8.51 -9.51
C LEU A 174 19.93 9.75 -8.98
N ASN A 175 19.68 10.93 -9.57
CA ASN A 175 20.25 12.20 -9.08
C ASN A 175 19.75 12.53 -7.66
N ALA A 176 18.48 12.26 -7.36
CA ALA A 176 17.92 12.40 -6.02
C ALA A 176 18.58 11.44 -5.03
N GLN A 177 18.82 10.19 -5.44
CA GLN A 177 19.51 9.21 -4.61
C GLN A 177 20.95 9.64 -4.29
N GLU A 178 21.70 10.14 -5.28
CA GLU A 178 23.06 10.65 -5.05
C GLU A 178 23.08 11.86 -4.10
N SER A 179 22.03 12.69 -4.14
CA SER A 179 21.86 13.78 -3.17
C SER A 179 21.63 13.24 -1.76
N ALA A 180 20.77 12.22 -1.60
CA ALA A 180 20.50 11.57 -0.31
C ALA A 180 21.75 10.88 0.26
N LYS A 181 22.54 10.22 -0.60
CA LYS A 181 23.84 9.64 -0.24
C LYS A 181 24.81 10.68 0.27
N SER A 182 24.98 11.77 -0.48
CA SER A 182 25.89 12.87 -0.14
C SER A 182 25.52 13.53 1.19
N ALA A 183 24.22 13.62 1.48
CA ALA A 183 23.68 14.14 2.74
C ALA A 183 23.64 13.10 3.89
N ARG A 184 24.07 11.85 3.65
CA ARG A 184 24.06 10.74 4.63
C ARG A 184 22.70 10.51 5.29
N LEU A 185 21.63 10.59 4.50
CA LEU A 185 20.26 10.43 5.00
C LEU A 185 19.86 8.95 5.10
N ASN A 186 19.18 8.58 6.18
CA ASN A 186 18.52 7.28 6.38
C ASN A 186 19.38 6.08 5.99
N LEU A 187 19.07 5.38 4.87
CA LEU A 187 19.85 4.23 4.39
C LEU A 187 21.34 4.53 4.22
N TRP A 188 21.69 5.79 3.98
CA TRP A 188 23.05 6.25 3.70
C TRP A 188 23.79 6.81 4.93
N ARG A 189 23.22 6.67 6.14
CA ARG A 189 23.78 7.22 7.39
C ARG A 189 25.21 6.74 7.70
N TYR A 190 25.55 5.55 7.25
CA TYR A 190 26.87 4.93 7.45
C TYR A 190 27.74 4.89 6.18
N GLY A 191 27.34 5.60 5.12
CA GLY A 191 28.01 5.55 3.82
C GLY A 191 27.26 4.69 2.79
N ASP A 192 27.84 4.56 1.60
CA ASP A 192 27.28 3.73 0.53
C ASP A 192 27.73 2.27 0.73
N PHE A 193 26.88 1.47 1.37
CA PHE A 193 27.14 0.05 1.62
C PHE A 193 27.32 -0.78 0.35
N ARG A 194 26.95 -0.24 -0.82
CA ARG A 194 27.18 -0.90 -2.13
C ARG A 194 28.59 -0.67 -2.65
N ALA A 195 29.31 0.31 -2.12
CA ALA A 195 30.67 0.60 -2.53
C ALA A 195 31.66 -0.43 -1.94
N ASP A 196 31.42 -0.91 -0.72
CA ASP A 196 32.31 -1.88 -0.04
C ASP A 196 32.28 -3.27 -0.70
N ASP A 197 31.12 -3.72 -1.21
CA ASP A 197 31.02 -5.00 -1.93
C ASP A 197 31.75 -5.00 -3.30
N ALA A 198 32.10 -3.84 -3.84
CA ALA A 198 32.70 -3.73 -5.18
C ALA A 198 34.24 -3.83 -5.16
N ASP A 199 34.90 -3.48 -4.05
CA ASP A 199 36.37 -3.42 -3.96
C ASP A 199 36.99 -4.42 -2.96
N GLU A 200 36.23 -5.01 -2.02
CA GLU A 200 36.84 -5.82 -0.94
C GLU A 200 37.13 -7.28 -1.31
N PHE A 201 36.53 -7.83 -2.38
CA PHE A 201 36.87 -9.16 -2.88
C PHE A 201 37.67 -9.10 -4.18
N GLY A 202 38.96 -8.79 -4.03
CA GLY A 202 39.98 -8.87 -5.08
C GLY A 202 40.19 -10.28 -5.65
N TYR A 203 39.20 -10.83 -6.35
CA TYR A 203 39.41 -11.89 -7.31
C TYR A 203 39.69 -11.28 -8.69
N SER A 204 40.95 -10.88 -8.89
CA SER A 204 41.51 -10.94 -10.23
C SER A 204 41.58 -12.40 -10.66
N ARG A 205 40.78 -12.81 -11.63
CA ARG A 205 41.15 -13.75 -12.70
C ARG A 205 40.31 -13.50 -13.95
#